data_AF-A0A1X9Z9J8-F1
#
_entry.id   AF-A0A1X9Z9J8-F1
#
_cell.length_a   1.000
_cell.length_b   1.000
_cell.length_c   1.000
_cell.angle_alpha   90.00
_cell.angle_beta   90.00
_cell.angle_gamma   90.00
#
_symmetry.space_group_name_H-M   'P 1'
#
loop_
_entity.id
_entity.type
_entity.pdbx_description
1 polymer ?
#
loop_
_entity_poly.entity_id
_entity_poly.type
_entity_poly.pdbx_seq_one_letter_code
_entity_poly.pdbx_strand_id
1 'polypeptide(L)'
;MSKIRSIADEIREKIRAEVASEPAEKSVREHVAKPKSSPNKIVGGEVSESQIHDFFEQISAFRMVGSQKIMIRLDPASMKLLKQLKFTRDIDMTKVIVFAFSKFLSDHHWLHGYVRELLTKTENEL
;
A
#
# COMPACT_ATOMS: atom_id res chain seq x y z
N MET A 1 -34.89 37.97 -0.99
CA MET A 1 -33.96 38.02 0.16
C MET A 1 -33.56 36.60 0.53
N SER A 2 -32.56 36.04 -0.17
CA SER A 2 -32.16 34.64 0.00
C SER A 2 -31.19 34.50 1.16
N LYS A 3 -31.63 33.82 2.24
CA LYS A 3 -30.81 33.50 3.41
C LYS A 3 -29.84 32.37 3.07
N ILE A 4 -28.57 32.69 2.90
CA ILE A 4 -27.49 31.71 2.81
C ILE A 4 -27.36 31.06 4.19
N ARG A 5 -27.80 29.81 4.33
CA ARG A 5 -27.59 29.03 5.56
C ARG A 5 -26.12 28.62 5.61
N SER A 6 -25.46 28.95 6.72
CA SER A 6 -24.04 28.65 6.91
C SER A 6 -23.86 27.14 7.13
N ILE A 7 -22.81 26.57 6.55
CA ILE A 7 -22.40 25.16 6.76
C ILE A 7 -22.20 24.87 8.26
N ALA A 8 -21.81 25.90 9.03
CA ALA A 8 -21.69 25.79 10.49
C ALA A 8 -23.04 25.55 11.20
N ASP A 9 -24.14 26.04 10.64
CA ASP A 9 -25.48 25.81 11.19
C ASP A 9 -25.95 24.38 10.91
N GLU A 10 -25.61 23.83 9.73
CA GLU A 10 -25.93 22.44 9.37
C GLU A 10 -25.20 21.43 10.28
N ILE A 11 -23.95 21.74 10.67
CA ILE A 11 -23.17 20.90 11.60
C ILE A 11 -23.78 20.90 13.00
N ARG A 12 -24.21 22.08 13.49
CA ARG A 12 -24.86 22.18 14.81
C ARG A 12 -26.19 21.45 14.87
N GLU A 13 -26.96 21.49 13.77
CA GLU A 13 -28.25 20.81 13.68
C GLU A 13 -28.07 19.28 13.64
N LYS A 14 -27.05 18.77 12.92
CA LYS A 14 -26.70 17.34 12.91
C LYS A 14 -26.28 16.81 14.28
N ILE A 15 -25.43 17.55 15.01
CA ILE A 15 -25.01 17.16 16.36
C ILE A 15 -26.22 17.13 17.31
N ARG A 16 -27.13 18.10 17.20
CA ARG A 16 -28.32 18.14 18.06
C ARG A 16 -29.31 17.00 17.75
N ALA A 17 -29.42 16.59 16.48
CA ALA A 17 -30.28 15.47 16.08
C ALA A 17 -29.74 14.11 16.56
N GLU A 18 -28.42 13.94 16.63
CA GLU A 18 -27.77 12.69 17.02
C GLU A 18 -27.84 12.44 18.54
N VAL A 19 -27.88 13.49 19.36
CA VAL A 19 -27.99 13.37 20.84
C VAL A 19 -29.43 13.11 21.31
N ALA A 20 -30.44 13.32 20.46
CA ALA A 20 -31.85 13.20 20.82
C ALA A 20 -32.50 11.84 20.49
N SER A 21 -31.73 10.88 19.94
CA SER A 21 -32.26 9.62 19.41
C SER A 21 -31.61 8.39 20.05
N GLU A 22 -31.70 8.26 21.37
CA GLU A 22 -31.58 6.95 22.03
C GLU A 22 -32.80 6.69 22.92
N PRO A 23 -33.58 5.65 22.60
CA PRO A 23 -34.24 4.85 23.60
C PRO A 23 -33.60 3.46 23.66
N ALA A 24 -33.23 3.07 24.87
CA ALA A 24 -32.85 1.72 25.23
C ALA A 24 -33.99 0.72 24.99
N GLU A 25 -33.69 -0.48 24.47
CA GLU A 25 -34.40 -1.70 24.86
C GLU A 25 -33.68 -3.00 24.47
N LYS A 26 -33.75 -3.96 25.39
CA LYS A 26 -33.20 -5.32 25.34
C LYS A 26 -33.97 -6.19 24.34
N SER A 27 -33.29 -7.09 23.61
CA SER A 27 -33.89 -8.38 23.21
C SER A 27 -32.85 -9.38 22.68
N VAL A 28 -32.85 -10.56 23.30
CA VAL A 28 -32.10 -11.76 22.93
C VAL A 28 -32.65 -12.35 21.64
N ARG A 29 -31.78 -12.59 20.64
CA ARG A 29 -31.97 -13.65 19.64
C ARG A 29 -30.63 -14.25 19.22
N GLU A 30 -30.40 -15.48 19.68
CA GLU A 30 -29.61 -16.48 18.97
C GLU A 30 -30.11 -16.59 17.53
N HIS A 31 -29.20 -16.52 16.55
CA HIS A 31 -29.06 -17.52 15.48
C HIS A 31 -27.99 -17.10 14.45
N VAL A 32 -27.00 -17.99 14.30
CA VAL A 32 -26.23 -18.30 13.07
C VAL A 32 -25.44 -17.16 12.43
N ALA A 33 -24.14 -17.10 12.74
CA ALA A 33 -23.18 -16.29 11.96
C ALA A 33 -22.05 -17.17 11.40
N LYS A 34 -22.08 -17.24 10.06
CA LYS A 34 -21.08 -17.60 9.05
C LYS A 34 -19.61 -17.52 9.51
N PRO A 35 -18.70 -18.33 8.92
CA PRO A 35 -17.28 -18.23 9.21
C PRO A 35 -16.82 -16.81 8.94
N LYS A 36 -16.34 -16.16 10.01
CA LYS A 36 -15.76 -14.82 9.95
C LYS A 36 -14.56 -14.90 9.02
N SER A 37 -14.72 -14.42 7.78
CA SER A 37 -13.59 -13.90 7.03
C SER A 37 -12.99 -12.80 7.90
N SER A 38 -11.86 -13.07 8.52
CA SER A 38 -11.05 -12.03 9.11
C SER A 38 -10.79 -11.00 8.02
N PRO A 39 -11.22 -9.73 8.16
CA PRO A 39 -10.66 -8.70 7.33
C PRO A 39 -9.16 -8.73 7.61
N ASN A 40 -8.37 -8.83 6.54
CA ASN A 40 -6.94 -8.55 6.62
C ASN A 40 -6.78 -7.26 7.42
N LYS A 41 -6.41 -7.39 8.69
CA LYS A 41 -5.82 -6.29 9.44
C LYS A 41 -4.64 -5.91 8.57
N ILE A 42 -4.76 -4.76 7.89
CA ILE A 42 -3.59 -4.03 7.44
C ILE A 42 -2.73 -3.98 8.70
N VAL A 43 -1.61 -4.68 8.67
CA VAL A 43 -0.62 -4.68 9.74
C VAL A 43 0.00 -3.29 9.69
N GLY A 44 -0.75 -2.29 10.17
CA GLY A 44 -0.25 -0.97 10.50
C GLY A 44 0.51 -1.12 11.80
N GLY A 45 1.69 -1.75 11.73
CA GLY A 45 2.71 -1.39 12.70
C GLY A 45 2.95 0.10 12.54
N GLU A 46 3.02 0.85 13.65
CA GLU A 46 3.34 2.27 13.61
C GLU A 46 4.72 2.43 12.97
N VAL A 47 4.74 2.68 11.66
CA VAL A 47 5.96 3.05 10.96
C VAL A 47 6.27 4.46 11.41
N SER A 48 7.39 4.62 12.12
CA SER A 48 7.82 5.93 12.60
C SER A 48 8.06 6.87 11.40
N GLU A 49 7.82 8.17 11.60
CA GLU A 49 8.08 9.18 10.55
C GLU A 49 9.54 9.12 10.05
N SER A 50 10.49 8.79 10.94
CA SER A 50 11.89 8.57 10.59
C SER A 50 12.04 7.43 9.58
N GLN A 51 11.41 6.29 9.80
CA GLN A 51 11.48 5.17 8.86
C GLN A 51 10.89 5.51 7.49
N ILE A 52 9.82 6.31 7.46
CA ILE A 52 9.21 6.79 6.21
C ILE A 52 10.19 7.72 5.48
N HIS A 53 10.80 8.65 6.20
CA HIS A 53 11.80 9.57 5.64
C HIS A 53 12.99 8.80 5.06
N ASP A 54 13.60 7.90 5.85
CA ASP A 54 14.77 7.12 5.45
C ASP A 54 14.49 6.27 4.21
N PHE A 55 13.28 5.70 4.11
CA PHE A 55 12.87 4.93 2.94
C PHE A 55 12.82 5.79 1.67
N PHE A 56 12.21 6.97 1.73
CA PHE A 56 12.13 7.87 0.58
C PHE A 56 13.48 8.47 0.22
N GLU A 57 14.34 8.73 1.21
CA GLU A 57 15.72 9.15 0.98
C GLU A 57 16.52 8.07 0.24
N GLN A 58 16.41 6.80 0.67
CA GLN A 58 17.05 5.66 -0.03
C GLN A 58 16.58 5.55 -1.49
N ILE A 59 15.28 5.69 -1.75
CA ILE A 59 14.76 5.69 -3.13
C ILE A 59 15.30 6.87 -3.93
N SER A 60 15.36 8.05 -3.32
CA SER A 60 15.83 9.27 -3.98
C SER A 60 17.32 9.22 -4.28
N ALA A 61 18.13 8.65 -3.38
CA ALA A 61 19.56 8.44 -3.57
C ALA A 61 19.88 7.26 -4.52
N PHE A 62 18.94 6.34 -4.75
CA PHE A 62 19.17 5.18 -5.61
C PHE A 62 19.54 5.57 -7.04
N ARG A 63 20.68 5.07 -7.51
CA ARG A 63 21.14 5.30 -8.89
C ARG A 63 20.70 4.15 -9.78
N MET A 64 19.87 4.46 -10.78
CA MET A 64 19.54 3.49 -11.83
C MET A 64 20.74 3.31 -12.75
N VAL A 65 21.32 2.10 -12.75
CA VAL A 65 22.44 1.73 -13.61
C VAL A 65 21.97 0.59 -14.53
N GLY A 66 22.05 0.79 -15.83
CA GLY A 66 21.63 -0.21 -16.81
C GLY A 66 21.27 0.41 -18.16
N SER A 67 21.52 -0.31 -19.23
CA SER A 67 21.19 0.09 -20.61
C SER A 67 20.00 -0.69 -21.19
N GLN A 68 19.64 -1.81 -20.57
CA GLN A 68 18.56 -2.67 -21.04
C GLN A 68 17.19 -2.10 -20.64
N LYS A 69 16.27 -2.06 -21.61
CA LYS A 69 14.88 -1.68 -21.39
C LYS A 69 14.04 -2.94 -21.27
N ILE A 70 13.19 -2.98 -20.24
CA ILE A 70 12.22 -4.05 -20.03
C ILE A 70 10.80 -3.48 -20.08
N MET A 71 9.89 -4.21 -20.69
CA MET A 71 8.45 -3.93 -20.63
C MET A 71 7.83 -4.87 -19.60
N ILE A 72 7.15 -4.31 -18.60
CA ILE A 72 6.53 -5.08 -17.53
C ILE A 72 5.03 -4.77 -17.47
N ARG A 73 4.24 -5.77 -17.08
CA ARG A 73 2.83 -5.62 -16.78
C ARG A 73 2.65 -5.59 -15.26
N LEU A 74 1.95 -4.59 -14.76
CA LEU A 74 1.61 -4.44 -13.35
C LEU A 74 0.10 -4.50 -13.18
N ASP A 75 -0.36 -4.99 -12.04
CA ASP A 75 -1.77 -4.94 -11.69
C ASP A 75 -2.25 -3.48 -11.51
N PRO A 76 -3.56 -3.21 -11.67
CA PRO A 76 -4.09 -1.85 -11.57
C PRO A 76 -3.85 -1.17 -10.23
N ALA A 77 -3.82 -1.91 -9.12
CA ALA A 77 -3.64 -1.32 -7.78
C ALA A 77 -2.20 -0.84 -7.59
N SER A 78 -1.22 -1.66 -7.95
CA SER A 78 0.20 -1.28 -7.95
C SER A 78 0.47 -0.08 -8.86
N MET A 79 -0.12 -0.08 -10.06
CA MET A 79 0.02 1.05 -10.99
C MET A 79 -0.56 2.36 -10.43
N LYS A 80 -1.71 2.29 -9.74
CA LYS A 80 -2.32 3.45 -9.08
C LYS A 80 -1.40 4.00 -7.98
N LEU A 81 -0.82 3.13 -7.16
CA LEU A 81 0.10 3.52 -6.09
C LEU A 81 1.36 4.19 -6.66
N LEU A 82 1.97 3.62 -7.70
CA LEU A 82 3.13 4.20 -8.38
C LEU A 82 2.84 5.58 -8.95
N LYS A 83 1.67 5.77 -9.58
CA LYS A 83 1.23 7.08 -10.06
C LYS A 83 1.10 8.08 -8.91
N GLN A 84 0.44 7.70 -7.81
CA GLN A 84 0.30 8.55 -6.63
C GLN A 84 1.65 8.94 -6.04
N LEU A 85 2.59 8.00 -5.94
CA LEU A 85 3.97 8.27 -5.49
C LEU A 85 4.68 9.27 -6.39
N LYS A 86 4.56 9.10 -7.72
CA LYS A 86 5.11 10.05 -8.70
C LYS A 86 4.52 11.45 -8.53
N PHE A 87 3.21 11.58 -8.35
CA PHE A 87 2.57 12.89 -8.19
C PHE A 87 2.84 13.57 -6.85
N THR A 88 2.97 12.81 -5.76
CA THR A 88 3.08 13.36 -4.40
C THR A 88 4.52 13.66 -3.97
N ARG A 89 5.50 12.94 -4.52
CA ARG A 89 6.92 13.02 -4.11
C ARG A 89 7.89 13.26 -5.26
N ASP A 90 7.39 13.42 -6.49
CA ASP A 90 8.19 13.55 -7.72
C ASP A 90 9.20 12.40 -7.94
N ILE A 91 8.82 11.19 -7.52
CA ILE A 91 9.65 10.00 -7.69
C ILE A 91 9.24 9.26 -8.96
N ASP A 92 10.19 9.00 -9.87
CA ASP A 92 9.87 8.24 -11.08
C ASP A 92 9.43 6.81 -10.78
N MET A 93 8.36 6.36 -11.45
CA MET A 93 7.79 5.02 -11.26
C MET A 93 8.83 3.92 -11.55
N THR A 94 9.64 4.09 -12.59
CA THR A 94 10.68 3.12 -12.97
C THR A 94 11.72 3.00 -11.87
N LYS A 95 12.06 4.11 -11.22
CA LYS A 95 13.01 4.14 -10.11
C LYS A 95 12.54 3.33 -8.92
N VAL A 96 11.27 3.47 -8.54
CA VAL A 96 10.67 2.68 -7.45
C VAL A 96 10.72 1.18 -7.77
N ILE A 97 10.39 0.81 -9.01
CA ILE A 97 10.37 -0.60 -9.44
C ILE A 97 11.77 -1.20 -9.39
N VAL A 98 12.77 -0.52 -9.96
CA VAL A 98 14.15 -1.01 -9.96
C VAL A 98 14.73 -1.04 -8.55
N PHE A 99 14.44 -0.04 -7.72
CA PHE A 99 14.85 -0.02 -6.31
C PHE A 99 14.26 -1.21 -5.54
N ALA A 100 12.94 -1.44 -5.67
CA ALA A 100 12.27 -2.56 -5.00
C ALA A 100 12.84 -3.91 -5.45
N PHE A 101 13.09 -4.07 -6.75
CA PHE A 101 13.70 -5.28 -7.29
C PHE A 101 15.14 -5.48 -6.78
N SER A 102 15.95 -4.41 -6.75
CA SER A 102 17.32 -4.45 -6.21
C SER A 102 17.32 -4.83 -4.73
N LYS A 103 16.39 -4.29 -3.94
CA LYS A 103 16.24 -4.62 -2.52
C LYS A 103 15.83 -6.09 -2.34
N PHE A 104 14.86 -6.56 -3.12
CA PHE A 104 14.46 -7.97 -3.15
C PHE A 104 15.63 -8.92 -3.44
N LEU A 105 16.46 -8.62 -4.44
CA LEU A 105 17.64 -9.44 -4.75
C LEU A 105 18.69 -9.39 -3.64
N SER A 106 18.86 -8.25 -2.98
CA SER A 106 19.78 -8.08 -1.85
C SER A 106 19.28 -8.84 -0.62
N ASP A 107 17.98 -8.90 -0.39
CA ASP A 107 17.41 -9.65 0.73
C ASP A 107 17.44 -11.17 0.47
N HIS A 108 17.59 -11.58 -0.79
CA HIS A 108 17.56 -12.99 -1.23
C HIS A 108 18.82 -13.42 -2.00
N HIS A 109 19.99 -13.24 -1.39
CA HIS A 109 21.28 -13.67 -1.95
C HIS A 109 21.32 -15.13 -2.44
N TRP A 110 20.55 -16.02 -1.81
CA TRP A 110 20.46 -17.43 -2.19
C TRP A 110 19.95 -17.64 -3.63
N LEU A 111 19.15 -16.71 -4.15
CA LEU A 111 18.58 -16.81 -5.49
C LEU A 111 19.67 -16.84 -6.57
N HIS A 112 20.74 -16.04 -6.39
CA HIS A 112 21.87 -16.04 -7.31
C HIS A 112 22.59 -17.39 -7.35
N GLY A 113 22.79 -18.01 -6.18
CA GLY A 113 23.41 -19.33 -6.09
C GLY A 113 22.56 -20.41 -6.74
N TYR A 114 21.26 -20.41 -6.44
CA TYR A 114 20.31 -21.38 -6.99
C TYR A 114 20.18 -21.28 -8.52
N VAL A 115 20.06 -20.07 -9.07
CA VAL A 115 19.99 -19.86 -10.53
C VAL A 115 21.28 -20.34 -11.22
N ARG A 116 22.45 -20.09 -10.62
CA ARG A 116 23.73 -20.57 -11.17
C ARG A 116 23.80 -22.10 -11.17
N GLU A 117 23.39 -22.74 -10.09
CA GLU A 117 23.38 -24.20 -9.99
C GLU A 117 22.46 -24.84 -11.05
N LEU A 118 21.27 -24.25 -11.28
CA LEU A 118 20.37 -24.71 -12.34
C LEU A 118 20.99 -24.60 -13.73
N LEU A 119 21.65 -23.48 -14.03
CA LEU A 119 22.32 -23.29 -15.32
C LEU A 119 23.40 -24.36 -15.56
N THR A 120 24.25 -24.62 -14.57
CA THR A 120 25.30 -25.64 -14.67
C THR A 120 24.73 -27.05 -14.84
N LYS A 121 23.60 -27.36 -14.19
CA LYS A 121 22.91 -28.65 -14.38
C LYS A 121 22.37 -28.79 -15.79
N THR A 122 21.72 -27.75 -16.33
CA THR A 122 21.19 -27.77 -17.69
C THR A 122 22.28 -27.83 -18.77
N GLU A 123 23.44 -27.21 -18.56
CA GLU A 123 24.59 -27.33 -19.48
C GLU A 123 25.25 -28.71 -19.46
N ASN A 124 25.23 -29.41 -18.33
CA ASN A 124 25.80 -30.77 -18.21
C ASN A 124 24.85 -31.89 -18.71
N GLU A 125 23.58 -31.57 -18.97
CA GLU A 125 22.57 -32.51 -19.49
C GLU A 125 22.42 -32.45 -21.03
N LEU A 126 23.23 -31.63 -21.71
CA LEU A 126 23.33 -31.49 -23.18
C LEU A 126 24.61 -32.11 -23.71
#